data_AF-A0A812YRQ6-F1
#
_entry.id   AF-A0A812YRQ6-F1
#
_cell.length_a   1.000
_cell.length_b   1.000
_cell.length_c   1.000
_cell.angle_alpha   90.00
_cell.angle_beta   90.00
_cell.angle_gamma   90.00
#
_symmetry.space_group_name_H-M   'P 1'
#
loop_
_entity.id
_entity.type
_entity.pdbx_description
1 polymer ?
#
loop_
_entity_poly.entity_id
_entity_poly.type
_entity_poly.pdbx_seq_one_letter_code
_entity_poly.pdbx_strand_id
1 'polypeptide(L)'
;MTFERCSAEEFGGALYVIGGFDQQGGSVNLNTCTSGRAAGGVYVDGSFYEESGAMYFHNCTSSKQGGGMFLRCNQAGSNSCNINQSRLAFHSCSSAFGGGLSLSGALDLMHSNASFENCRAESEGGGLEVTSGSAVAAQVARLEFKQCAAGAYGGGMHAREAQMSLDNSNVTFVECTAGRQGGGFEILDGRLTHSSGMMSFHFCKAYTGAAFSSTWGAELAEVNVEMCIGLGSGVRSSMGNVSIQRLTFVYDDPSAGHEPSVMAPNVSISEVDCTATHQCSVHAFTWRIPSLLCPPGREKHSGSSPEPHHGCRLCERGYFQPLPWRNPHCLPCPSEAQACDAVSVTMQAGYMLDVPNLSSINDFSELESVKRTYFCPNAASCPGGRLAYQNQTAMCSPGATGEGCEFSTPGYSAGDYDNPFSKFKCPTARSVWVMAASYLFGKDLFVFVLASSSVLGAKAGRKESAVLVNQLMAFGIIASRCLAALMQAEVFARQSVYFRDVLHAWGIVIDAGTGQAASGTPVRCFAKAMYEDHSLTEFFSFFALANVPALLLVCVFGCAKGFWLSIIVG
;
A
#
# COMPACT_ATOMS: atom_id res chain seq x y z
N MET A 1 -25.97 27.86 -35.05
CA MET A 1 -25.86 27.74 -36.52
C MET A 1 -25.52 26.30 -36.85
N THR A 2 -26.03 25.76 -37.96
CA THR A 2 -25.71 24.38 -38.38
C THR A 2 -25.40 24.36 -39.87
N PHE A 3 -24.29 23.70 -40.23
CA PHE A 3 -23.87 23.42 -41.60
C PHE A 3 -23.86 21.92 -41.80
N GLU A 4 -24.52 21.43 -42.85
CA GLU A 4 -24.61 20.00 -43.14
C GLU A 4 -24.22 19.71 -44.57
N ARG A 5 -23.33 18.73 -44.77
CA ARG A 5 -22.93 18.22 -46.09
C ARG A 5 -22.41 19.31 -47.03
N CYS A 6 -21.76 20.32 -46.48
CA CYS A 6 -21.13 21.38 -47.26
C CYS A 6 -19.80 20.89 -47.84
N SER A 7 -19.48 21.29 -49.08
CA SER A 7 -18.26 20.87 -49.76
C SER A 7 -17.61 22.02 -50.50
N ALA A 8 -16.28 22.12 -50.42
CA ALA A 8 -15.49 23.08 -51.19
C ALA A 8 -14.31 22.38 -51.90
N GLU A 9 -13.88 22.90 -53.06
CA GLU A 9 -12.74 22.33 -53.78
C GLU A 9 -11.40 22.58 -53.09
N GLU A 10 -11.26 23.72 -52.40
CA GLU A 10 -10.00 24.05 -51.73
C GLU A 10 -10.16 24.21 -50.22
N PHE A 11 -10.84 25.26 -49.76
CA PHE A 11 -10.78 25.66 -48.37
C PHE A 11 -12.16 25.80 -47.73
N GLY A 12 -12.27 25.40 -46.46
CA GLY A 12 -13.42 25.72 -45.62
C GLY A 12 -14.71 25.14 -46.17
N GLY A 13 -14.89 23.82 -46.05
CA GLY A 13 -16.02 23.13 -46.68
C GLY A 13 -17.38 23.71 -46.31
N ALA A 14 -17.53 24.26 -45.10
CA ALA A 14 -18.68 25.09 -44.74
C ALA A 14 -18.36 26.59 -44.70
N LEU A 15 -17.26 26.99 -44.09
CA LEU A 15 -16.89 28.39 -43.86
C LEU A 15 -15.44 28.65 -44.27
N TYR A 16 -15.25 29.65 -45.12
CA TYR A 16 -13.96 30.21 -45.47
C TYR A 16 -13.91 31.68 -45.06
N VAL A 17 -13.07 32.00 -44.09
CA VAL A 17 -13.01 33.33 -43.47
C VAL A 17 -11.64 33.96 -43.69
N ILE A 18 -11.65 35.21 -44.17
CA ILE A 18 -10.47 36.07 -44.28
C ILE A 18 -10.64 37.25 -43.31
N GLY A 19 -9.57 37.62 -42.62
CA GLY A 19 -9.53 38.78 -41.72
C GLY A 19 -9.88 38.42 -40.28
N GLY A 20 -11.11 37.93 -40.04
CA GLY A 20 -11.44 37.41 -38.71
C GLY A 20 -12.81 36.74 -38.58
N PHE A 21 -12.89 35.77 -37.67
CA PHE A 21 -14.13 35.15 -37.22
C PHE A 21 -14.33 35.46 -35.74
N ASP A 22 -15.49 36.00 -35.36
CA ASP A 22 -15.85 36.28 -33.96
C ASP A 22 -17.21 35.64 -33.67
N GLN A 23 -17.22 34.71 -32.73
CA GLN A 23 -18.42 34.10 -32.21
C GLN A 23 -18.50 34.35 -30.70
N GLN A 24 -19.60 35.00 -30.30
CA GLN A 24 -19.92 35.32 -28.91
C GLN A 24 -21.15 34.51 -28.48
N GLY A 25 -20.90 33.41 -27.78
CA GLY A 25 -21.92 32.50 -27.30
C GLY A 25 -22.54 31.62 -28.40
N GLY A 26 -23.62 30.94 -28.03
CA GLY A 26 -24.36 30.05 -28.92
C GLY A 26 -23.58 28.77 -29.27
N SER A 27 -24.05 28.09 -30.31
CA SER A 27 -23.36 26.90 -30.84
C SER A 27 -23.30 26.90 -32.37
N VAL A 28 -22.17 26.48 -32.91
CA VAL A 28 -21.98 26.21 -34.35
C VAL A 28 -21.72 24.72 -34.54
N ASN A 29 -22.55 24.07 -35.33
CA ASN A 29 -22.46 22.64 -35.62
C ASN A 29 -22.10 22.44 -37.10
N LEU A 30 -21.06 21.67 -37.37
CA LEU A 30 -20.60 21.34 -38.71
C LEU A 30 -20.62 19.82 -38.87
N ASN A 31 -21.50 19.33 -39.73
CA ASN A 31 -21.77 17.91 -39.91
C ASN A 31 -21.45 17.49 -41.35
N THR A 32 -20.51 16.57 -41.51
CA THR A 32 -20.13 15.98 -42.81
C THR A 32 -19.66 17.04 -43.82
N CYS A 33 -18.85 18.01 -43.37
CA CYS A 33 -18.33 19.06 -44.23
C CYS A 33 -16.95 18.66 -44.80
N THR A 34 -16.71 18.93 -46.08
CA THR A 34 -15.51 18.44 -46.77
C THR A 34 -14.79 19.53 -47.56
N SER A 35 -13.46 19.52 -47.58
CA SER A 35 -12.69 20.38 -48.48
C SER A 35 -11.57 19.65 -49.19
N GLY A 36 -11.27 20.05 -50.43
CA GLY A 36 -10.21 19.41 -51.22
C GLY A 36 -8.79 19.84 -50.85
N ARG A 37 -8.59 20.77 -49.90
CA ARG A 37 -7.25 21.17 -49.40
C ARG A 37 -7.17 21.35 -47.88
N ALA A 38 -7.86 22.32 -47.29
CA ALA A 38 -7.76 22.55 -45.84
C ALA A 38 -9.09 22.94 -45.19
N ALA A 39 -9.28 22.51 -43.95
CA ALA A 39 -10.51 22.61 -43.15
C ALA A 39 -11.75 22.06 -43.86
N GLY A 40 -12.17 20.84 -43.50
CA GLY A 40 -13.46 20.31 -43.96
C GLY A 40 -14.62 21.16 -43.46
N GLY A 41 -14.53 21.73 -42.26
CA GLY A 41 -15.52 22.64 -41.69
C GLY A 41 -15.17 24.11 -41.88
N VAL A 42 -14.29 24.64 -41.03
CA VAL A 42 -13.98 26.08 -40.93
C VAL A 42 -12.51 26.37 -41.21
N TYR A 43 -12.27 27.16 -42.25
CA TYR A 43 -10.97 27.72 -42.57
C TYR A 43 -10.93 29.19 -42.15
N VAL A 44 -9.91 29.59 -41.39
CA VAL A 44 -9.69 30.99 -41.02
C VAL A 44 -8.28 31.43 -41.37
N ASP A 45 -8.15 32.49 -42.16
CA ASP A 45 -6.90 33.21 -42.43
C ASP A 45 -7.05 34.64 -41.90
N GLY A 46 -6.70 34.82 -40.63
CA GLY A 46 -7.17 35.97 -39.85
C GLY A 46 -7.12 35.72 -38.35
N SER A 47 -7.81 36.57 -37.61
CA SER A 47 -8.09 36.34 -36.19
C SER A 47 -9.24 35.35 -35.99
N PHE A 48 -9.22 34.63 -34.89
CA PHE A 48 -10.33 33.75 -34.50
C PHE A 48 -10.66 34.02 -33.04
N TYR A 49 -11.89 34.42 -32.75
CA TYR A 49 -12.35 34.69 -31.40
C TYR A 49 -13.60 33.84 -31.13
N GLU A 50 -13.49 32.96 -30.14
CA GLU A 50 -14.61 32.18 -29.61
C GLU A 50 -14.75 32.50 -28.12
N GLU A 51 -15.84 33.17 -27.75
CA GLU A 51 -16.10 33.62 -26.38
C GLU A 51 -17.41 33.02 -25.87
N SER A 52 -17.37 32.28 -24.76
CA SER A 52 -18.55 31.67 -24.11
C SER A 52 -19.42 30.79 -25.03
N GLY A 53 -18.87 30.30 -26.14
CA GLY A 53 -19.57 29.57 -27.18
C GLY A 53 -19.18 28.09 -27.27
N ALA A 54 -19.73 27.41 -28.27
CA ALA A 54 -19.30 26.05 -28.60
C ALA A 54 -19.30 25.78 -30.11
N MET A 55 -18.24 25.15 -30.60
CA MET A 55 -18.17 24.64 -31.97
C MET A 55 -18.00 23.12 -31.99
N TYR A 56 -18.82 22.46 -32.80
CA TYR A 56 -18.85 21.01 -32.94
C TYR A 56 -18.61 20.62 -34.40
N PHE A 57 -17.64 19.74 -34.63
CA PHE A 57 -17.27 19.22 -35.94
C PHE A 57 -17.46 17.71 -35.94
N HIS A 58 -18.36 17.20 -36.78
CA HIS A 58 -18.65 15.77 -36.91
C HIS A 58 -18.41 15.31 -38.34
N ASN A 59 -17.58 14.28 -38.53
CA ASN A 59 -17.30 13.69 -39.83
C ASN A 59 -16.79 14.72 -40.86
N CYS A 60 -16.01 15.71 -40.42
CA CYS A 60 -15.44 16.71 -41.31
C CYS A 60 -14.09 16.25 -41.85
N THR A 61 -13.84 16.46 -43.15
CA THR A 61 -12.63 15.93 -43.79
C THR A 61 -11.96 16.95 -44.70
N SER A 62 -10.63 17.00 -44.70
CA SER A 62 -9.85 17.72 -45.71
C SER A 62 -8.72 16.86 -46.26
N SER A 63 -8.17 17.20 -47.43
CA SER A 63 -7.08 16.41 -48.01
C SER A 63 -5.70 16.73 -47.43
N LYS A 64 -5.50 17.91 -46.81
CA LYS A 64 -4.21 18.32 -46.24
C LYS A 64 -4.29 18.70 -44.77
N GLN A 65 -4.87 19.84 -44.42
CA GLN A 65 -4.72 20.43 -43.09
C GLN A 65 -6.06 20.61 -42.41
N GLY A 66 -6.22 20.10 -41.19
CA GLY A 66 -7.42 20.29 -40.38
C GLY A 66 -8.62 19.57 -40.96
N GLY A 67 -9.00 18.40 -40.45
CA GLY A 67 -10.22 17.74 -40.94
C GLY A 67 -11.47 18.55 -40.61
N GLY A 68 -11.57 19.05 -39.39
CA GLY A 68 -12.63 19.97 -38.96
C GLY A 68 -12.28 21.44 -39.21
N MET A 69 -11.14 21.89 -38.70
CA MET A 69 -10.79 23.30 -38.67
C MET A 69 -9.31 23.53 -39.00
N PHE A 70 -9.03 24.62 -39.71
CA PHE A 70 -7.66 25.09 -39.92
C PHE A 70 -7.59 26.58 -39.61
N LEU A 71 -6.75 26.92 -38.63
CA LEU A 71 -6.52 28.29 -38.20
C LEU A 71 -5.14 28.74 -38.68
N ARG A 72 -5.11 29.83 -39.45
CA ARG A 72 -3.89 30.52 -39.87
C ARG A 72 -3.87 31.93 -39.27
N CYS A 73 -3.21 32.04 -38.12
CA CYS A 73 -3.12 33.24 -37.28
C CYS A 73 -1.75 33.93 -37.41
N ASN A 74 -0.99 33.68 -38.50
CA ASN A 74 0.44 33.99 -38.59
C ASN A 74 0.77 35.37 -39.20
N GLN A 75 -0.21 36.22 -39.50
CA GLN A 75 0.13 37.51 -40.12
C GLN A 75 0.73 38.46 -39.08
N ALA A 76 1.95 38.93 -39.38
CA ALA A 76 2.79 39.75 -38.54
C ALA A 76 2.04 40.97 -37.94
N GLY A 77 1.62 40.83 -36.69
CA GLY A 77 1.30 41.96 -35.80
C GLY A 77 -0.17 42.19 -35.42
N SER A 78 -1.15 41.39 -35.87
CA SER A 78 -2.56 41.66 -35.47
C SER A 78 -3.51 40.46 -35.39
N ASN A 79 -3.15 39.27 -35.88
CA ASN A 79 -4.07 38.13 -35.88
C ASN A 79 -3.83 37.24 -34.66
N SER A 80 -4.72 37.30 -33.67
CA SER A 80 -4.72 36.35 -32.55
C SER A 80 -5.86 35.35 -32.70
N CYS A 81 -5.58 34.09 -32.37
CA CYS A 81 -6.61 33.08 -32.20
C CYS A 81 -6.81 32.86 -30.71
N ASN A 82 -8.00 33.18 -30.22
CA ASN A 82 -8.34 33.14 -28.80
C ASN A 82 -9.65 32.38 -28.61
N ILE A 83 -9.61 31.41 -27.71
CA ILE A 83 -10.76 30.61 -27.29
C ILE A 83 -10.87 30.80 -25.78
N ASN A 84 -11.94 31.45 -25.36
CA ASN A 84 -12.15 31.79 -23.96
C ASN A 84 -13.52 31.33 -23.48
N GLN A 85 -13.54 30.66 -22.32
CA GLN A 85 -14.74 30.08 -21.70
C GLN A 85 -15.59 29.24 -22.67
N SER A 86 -14.95 28.56 -23.62
CA SER A 86 -15.63 27.96 -24.77
C SER A 86 -15.32 26.48 -24.92
N ARG A 87 -16.10 25.80 -25.76
CA ARG A 87 -15.95 24.37 -26.05
C ARG A 87 -15.72 24.10 -27.53
N LEU A 88 -14.61 23.46 -27.86
CA LEU A 88 -14.38 22.85 -29.16
C LEU A 88 -14.49 21.33 -29.08
N ALA A 89 -15.20 20.72 -30.02
CA ALA A 89 -15.32 19.28 -30.13
C ALA A 89 -15.18 18.81 -31.57
N PHE A 90 -14.23 17.91 -31.80
CA PHE A 90 -13.97 17.27 -33.08
C PHE A 90 -14.23 15.78 -32.94
N HIS A 91 -15.15 15.26 -33.73
CA HIS A 91 -15.53 13.86 -33.71
C HIS A 91 -15.41 13.26 -35.12
N SER A 92 -14.64 12.18 -35.24
CA SER A 92 -14.46 11.43 -36.49
C SER A 92 -14.00 12.32 -37.66
N CYS A 93 -13.16 13.31 -37.38
CA CYS A 93 -12.59 14.20 -38.40
C CYS A 93 -11.29 13.61 -38.96
N SER A 94 -10.96 13.91 -40.23
CA SER A 94 -9.73 13.42 -40.83
C SER A 94 -9.06 14.34 -41.83
N SER A 95 -7.72 14.30 -41.88
CA SER A 95 -6.89 15.03 -42.84
C SER A 95 -5.51 14.38 -43.00
N ALA A 96 -4.63 14.95 -43.82
CA ALA A 96 -3.22 14.51 -43.83
C ALA A 96 -2.48 14.95 -42.57
N PHE A 97 -2.80 16.14 -42.07
CA PHE A 97 -2.22 16.76 -40.89
C PHE A 97 -3.29 17.42 -40.02
N GLY A 98 -3.29 17.13 -38.71
CA GLY A 98 -4.27 17.69 -37.77
C GLY A 98 -5.68 17.17 -38.03
N GLY A 99 -5.95 15.90 -37.70
CA GLY A 99 -7.20 15.23 -38.10
C GLY A 99 -8.47 15.98 -37.67
N GLY A 100 -8.46 16.63 -36.50
CA GLY A 100 -9.50 17.58 -36.09
C GLY A 100 -9.13 19.02 -36.43
N LEU A 101 -8.02 19.49 -35.86
CA LEU A 101 -7.56 20.87 -35.95
C LEU A 101 -6.10 20.90 -36.43
N SER A 102 -5.81 21.78 -37.39
CA SER A 102 -4.44 22.19 -37.70
C SER A 102 -4.30 23.68 -37.38
N LEU A 103 -3.19 24.05 -36.75
CA LEU A 103 -2.88 25.40 -36.31
C LEU A 103 -1.56 25.86 -36.91
N SER A 104 -1.62 27.04 -37.50
CA SER A 104 -0.47 27.85 -37.85
C SER A 104 -0.69 29.21 -37.17
N GLY A 105 0.27 29.69 -36.37
CA GLY A 105 0.17 30.93 -35.60
C GLY A 105 -0.03 30.72 -34.09
N ALA A 106 -0.44 31.78 -33.39
CA ALA A 106 -0.63 31.73 -31.94
C ALA A 106 -2.09 31.37 -31.58
N LEU A 107 -2.26 30.44 -30.63
CA LEU A 107 -3.55 30.05 -30.07
C LEU A 107 -3.54 30.17 -28.54
N ASP A 108 -4.44 30.99 -28.02
CA ASP A 108 -4.71 31.11 -26.58
C ASP A 108 -5.99 30.35 -26.24
N LEU A 109 -5.90 29.38 -25.33
CA LEU A 109 -7.02 28.59 -24.79
C LEU A 109 -7.18 28.93 -23.30
N MET A 110 -8.11 29.82 -22.96
CA MET A 110 -8.35 30.26 -21.58
C MET A 110 -9.66 29.70 -21.06
N HIS A 111 -9.65 29.03 -19.91
CA HIS A 111 -10.86 28.48 -19.28
C HIS A 111 -11.73 27.63 -20.22
N SER A 112 -11.10 26.98 -21.19
CA SER A 112 -11.77 26.36 -22.34
C SER A 112 -11.48 24.87 -22.44
N ASN A 113 -12.38 24.16 -23.11
CA ASN A 113 -12.28 22.72 -23.31
C ASN A 113 -12.15 22.42 -24.80
N ALA A 114 -11.12 21.66 -25.19
CA ALA A 114 -11.02 21.09 -26.53
C ALA A 114 -11.00 19.57 -26.45
N SER A 115 -11.86 18.93 -27.23
CA SER A 115 -11.98 17.47 -27.28
C SER A 115 -11.84 16.96 -28.71
N PHE A 116 -11.06 15.92 -28.88
CA PHE A 116 -10.78 15.25 -30.14
C PHE A 116 -11.07 13.77 -29.94
N GLU A 117 -12.04 13.24 -30.68
CA GLU A 117 -12.47 11.86 -30.55
C GLU A 117 -12.51 11.20 -31.92
N ASN A 118 -11.86 10.05 -32.05
CA ASN A 118 -11.80 9.29 -33.30
C ASN A 118 -11.24 10.08 -34.50
N CYS A 119 -10.43 11.10 -34.23
CA CYS A 119 -9.79 11.90 -35.28
C CYS A 119 -8.57 11.19 -35.88
N ARG A 120 -8.34 11.35 -37.18
CA ARG A 120 -7.27 10.65 -37.89
C ARG A 120 -6.45 11.58 -38.78
N ALA A 121 -5.14 11.47 -38.69
CA ALA A 121 -4.20 12.11 -39.59
C ALA A 121 -3.42 11.06 -40.40
N GLU A 122 -3.24 11.28 -41.70
CA GLU A 122 -2.39 10.38 -42.52
C GLU A 122 -0.92 10.45 -42.10
N SER A 123 -0.46 11.61 -41.62
CA SER A 123 0.94 11.83 -41.25
C SER A 123 1.07 12.25 -39.78
N GLU A 124 0.57 13.43 -39.40
CA GLU A 124 0.93 14.06 -38.12
C GLU A 124 -0.27 14.65 -37.39
N GLY A 125 -0.32 14.46 -36.07
CA GLY A 125 -1.32 15.09 -35.20
C GLY A 125 -2.73 14.53 -35.42
N GLY A 126 -3.01 13.32 -34.92
CA GLY A 126 -4.29 12.65 -35.19
C GLY A 126 -5.51 13.48 -34.77
N GLY A 127 -5.43 14.20 -33.65
CA GLY A 127 -6.41 15.20 -33.25
C GLY A 127 -5.97 16.63 -33.61
N LEU A 128 -4.80 17.03 -33.13
CA LEU A 128 -4.27 18.40 -33.25
C LEU A 128 -2.86 18.41 -33.85
N GLU A 129 -2.65 19.26 -34.84
CA GLU A 129 -1.33 19.61 -35.36
C GLU A 129 -1.05 21.11 -35.12
N VAL A 130 0.17 21.43 -34.68
CA VAL A 130 0.67 22.79 -34.46
C VAL A 130 1.99 22.95 -35.21
N THR A 131 2.12 23.92 -36.13
CA THR A 131 3.34 24.05 -36.96
C THR A 131 3.83 25.48 -37.13
N SER A 132 5.01 25.66 -37.72
CA SER A 132 5.45 26.95 -38.31
C SER A 132 5.71 28.07 -37.29
N GLY A 133 6.43 27.80 -36.21
CA GLY A 133 6.74 28.83 -35.20
C GLY A 133 5.57 29.14 -34.28
N SER A 134 4.52 28.31 -34.28
CA SER A 134 3.29 28.53 -33.53
C SER A 134 3.52 28.55 -32.02
N ALA A 135 2.68 29.32 -31.32
CA ALA A 135 2.63 29.33 -29.87
C ALA A 135 1.25 28.85 -29.42
N VAL A 136 1.20 27.91 -28.49
CA VAL A 136 -0.05 27.51 -27.84
C VAL A 136 0.08 27.82 -26.36
N ALA A 137 -0.75 28.74 -25.89
CA ALA A 137 -0.88 29.04 -24.47
C ALA A 137 -2.24 28.54 -24.00
N ALA A 138 -2.25 27.50 -23.17
CA ALA A 138 -3.45 27.00 -22.53
C ALA A 138 -3.40 27.33 -21.04
N GLN A 139 -4.43 28.01 -20.53
CA GLN A 139 -4.53 28.40 -19.14
C GLN A 139 -5.86 27.95 -18.55
N VAL A 140 -5.81 27.12 -17.51
CA VAL A 140 -7.00 26.51 -16.89
C VAL A 140 -7.87 25.82 -17.95
N ALA A 141 -7.23 25.14 -18.89
CA ALA A 141 -7.88 24.48 -20.01
C ALA A 141 -7.94 22.97 -19.80
N ARG A 142 -8.90 22.32 -20.48
CA ARG A 142 -8.96 20.86 -20.58
C ARG A 142 -8.82 20.43 -22.03
N LEU A 143 -7.79 19.65 -22.32
CA LEU A 143 -7.53 19.07 -23.62
C LEU A 143 -7.70 17.54 -23.53
N GLU A 144 -8.55 16.98 -24.37
CA GLU A 144 -8.85 15.54 -24.35
C GLU A 144 -8.74 14.95 -25.75
N PHE A 145 -7.91 13.91 -25.89
CA PHE A 145 -7.68 13.18 -27.13
C PHE A 145 -8.03 11.72 -26.89
N LYS A 146 -9.02 11.20 -27.64
CA LYS A 146 -9.53 9.84 -27.50
C LYS A 146 -9.53 9.14 -28.84
N GLN A 147 -8.89 7.97 -28.90
CA GLN A 147 -8.89 7.13 -30.10
C GLN A 147 -8.38 7.87 -31.34
N CYS A 148 -7.48 8.84 -31.13
CA CYS A 148 -6.87 9.59 -32.22
C CYS A 148 -5.71 8.78 -32.84
N ALA A 149 -5.52 8.89 -34.15
CA ALA A 149 -4.46 8.15 -34.83
C ALA A 149 -3.71 9.02 -35.84
N ALA A 150 -2.38 8.86 -35.89
CA ALA A 150 -1.51 9.48 -36.88
C ALA A 150 -0.64 8.42 -37.57
N GLY A 151 -0.44 8.53 -38.89
CA GLY A 151 0.40 7.58 -39.62
C GLY A 151 1.89 7.65 -39.28
N ALA A 152 2.38 8.78 -38.75
CA ALA A 152 3.77 8.96 -38.35
C ALA A 152 3.93 9.46 -36.92
N TYR A 153 3.45 10.67 -36.62
CA TYR A 153 3.92 11.45 -35.47
C TYR A 153 2.75 12.03 -34.67
N GLY A 154 2.78 11.93 -33.35
CA GLY A 154 1.78 12.57 -32.49
C GLY A 154 0.36 12.04 -32.67
N GLY A 155 0.07 10.83 -32.16
CA GLY A 155 -1.21 10.16 -32.40
C GLY A 155 -2.42 10.95 -31.92
N GLY A 156 -2.32 11.63 -30.77
CA GLY A 156 -3.27 12.65 -30.35
C GLY A 156 -2.88 14.04 -30.83
N MET A 157 -1.64 14.45 -30.52
CA MET A 157 -1.14 15.80 -30.80
C MET A 157 0.27 15.77 -31.37
N HIS A 158 0.53 16.60 -32.38
CA HIS A 158 1.86 16.85 -32.92
C HIS A 158 2.14 18.35 -32.93
N ALA A 159 3.32 18.73 -32.46
CA ALA A 159 3.77 20.12 -32.47
C ALA A 159 5.17 20.22 -33.07
N ARG A 160 5.34 21.04 -34.11
CA ARG A 160 6.61 21.26 -34.80
C ARG A 160 7.01 22.72 -34.76
N GLU A 161 8.26 22.98 -34.38
CA GLU A 161 8.81 24.34 -34.28
C GLU A 161 7.90 25.23 -33.42
N ALA A 162 7.36 24.68 -32.32
CA ALA A 162 6.29 25.31 -31.56
C ALA A 162 6.66 25.52 -30.09
N GLN A 163 6.10 26.57 -29.50
CA GLN A 163 6.18 26.83 -28.06
C GLN A 163 4.84 26.51 -27.42
N MET A 164 4.81 25.57 -26.48
CA MET A 164 3.60 25.17 -25.78
C MET A 164 3.74 25.47 -24.29
N SER A 165 2.85 26.31 -23.77
CA SER A 165 2.71 26.62 -22.36
C SER A 165 1.35 26.17 -21.89
N LEU A 166 1.31 25.18 -21.00
CA LEU A 166 0.10 24.60 -20.44
C LEU A 166 0.09 24.90 -18.94
N ASP A 167 -0.56 25.99 -18.53
CA ASP A 167 -0.63 26.38 -17.13
C ASP A 167 -1.96 25.98 -16.51
N ASN A 168 -1.91 25.33 -15.35
CA ASN A 168 -3.04 24.81 -14.59
C ASN A 168 -4.04 24.03 -15.47
N SER A 169 -3.52 23.31 -16.46
CA SER A 169 -4.30 22.68 -17.52
C SER A 169 -4.18 21.17 -17.44
N ASN A 170 -5.29 20.48 -17.70
CA ASN A 170 -5.34 19.02 -17.73
C ASN A 170 -5.36 18.54 -19.18
N VAL A 171 -4.42 17.66 -19.52
CA VAL A 171 -4.30 17.08 -20.86
C VAL A 171 -4.36 15.57 -20.76
N THR A 172 -5.30 14.96 -21.47
CA THR A 172 -5.53 13.52 -21.41
C THR A 172 -5.50 12.91 -22.79
N PHE A 173 -4.71 11.86 -22.95
CA PHE A 173 -4.62 11.03 -24.15
C PHE A 173 -5.08 9.61 -23.83
N VAL A 174 -6.06 9.09 -24.56
CA VAL A 174 -6.61 7.75 -24.36
C VAL A 174 -6.64 7.02 -25.68
N GLU A 175 -6.01 5.84 -25.74
CA GLU A 175 -5.98 4.98 -26.92
C GLU A 175 -5.43 5.67 -28.18
N CYS A 176 -4.55 6.66 -28.02
CA CYS A 176 -3.95 7.38 -29.13
C CYS A 176 -2.81 6.57 -29.77
N THR A 177 -2.72 6.54 -31.10
CA THR A 177 -1.74 5.73 -31.81
C THR A 177 -0.96 6.53 -32.86
N ALA A 178 0.36 6.36 -32.89
CA ALA A 178 1.23 6.92 -33.93
C ALA A 178 2.07 5.82 -34.60
N GLY A 179 2.29 5.91 -35.91
CA GLY A 179 3.10 4.92 -36.63
C GLY A 179 4.59 4.95 -36.28
N ARG A 180 5.12 6.07 -35.76
CA ARG A 180 6.54 6.25 -35.43
C ARG A 180 6.77 6.76 -34.01
N GLN A 181 6.39 7.99 -33.68
CA GLN A 181 6.74 8.59 -32.38
C GLN A 181 5.55 9.33 -31.75
N GLY A 182 5.55 9.41 -30.41
CA GLY A 182 4.56 10.17 -29.64
C GLY A 182 3.15 9.64 -29.83
N GLY A 183 2.85 8.44 -29.35
CA GLY A 183 1.51 7.84 -29.50
C GLY A 183 0.42 8.74 -28.95
N GLY A 184 0.64 9.35 -27.78
CA GLY A 184 -0.17 10.47 -27.29
C GLY A 184 0.25 11.80 -27.91
N PHE A 185 1.49 12.23 -27.61
CA PHE A 185 1.98 13.55 -27.97
C PHE A 185 3.43 13.53 -28.45
N GLU A 186 3.71 14.23 -29.54
CA GLU A 186 5.06 14.55 -30.00
C GLU A 186 5.30 16.05 -30.15
N ILE A 187 6.47 16.50 -29.70
CA ILE A 187 6.99 17.85 -29.97
C ILE A 187 8.38 17.81 -30.64
N LEU A 188 8.43 18.21 -31.91
CA LEU A 188 9.63 18.30 -32.73
C LEU A 188 10.10 19.75 -32.79
N ASP A 189 11.38 20.02 -32.51
CA ASP A 189 11.95 21.37 -32.60
C ASP A 189 11.21 22.46 -31.80
N GLY A 190 10.52 22.05 -30.74
CA GLY A 190 9.72 22.92 -29.88
C GLY A 190 10.05 22.79 -28.40
N ARG A 191 9.42 23.64 -27.58
CA ARG A 191 9.51 23.59 -26.12
C ARG A 191 8.13 23.43 -25.51
N LEU A 192 8.04 22.52 -24.54
CA LEU A 192 6.86 22.29 -23.73
C LEU A 192 7.13 22.67 -22.28
N THR A 193 6.31 23.56 -21.75
CA THR A 193 6.25 23.91 -20.33
C THR A 193 4.84 23.65 -19.82
N HIS A 194 4.71 22.74 -18.87
CA HIS A 194 3.47 22.43 -18.16
C HIS A 194 3.72 22.66 -16.67
N SER A 195 3.39 23.87 -16.21
CA SER A 195 3.74 24.38 -14.87
C SER A 195 2.88 23.78 -13.76
N SER A 196 1.62 23.46 -14.06
CA SER A 196 0.65 22.87 -13.13
C SER A 196 -0.50 22.19 -13.86
N GLY A 197 -1.19 21.30 -13.16
CA GLY A 197 -2.19 20.40 -13.74
C GLY A 197 -1.62 19.00 -14.02
N MET A 198 -2.43 18.15 -14.64
CA MET A 198 -2.09 16.75 -14.89
C MET A 198 -2.05 16.44 -16.40
N MET A 199 -0.98 15.78 -16.83
CA MET A 199 -0.87 15.18 -18.16
C MET A 199 -0.97 13.66 -18.04
N SER A 200 -2.00 13.06 -18.63
CA SER A 200 -2.25 11.62 -18.51
C SER A 200 -2.30 10.92 -19.87
N PHE A 201 -1.67 9.76 -19.93
CA PHE A 201 -1.59 8.91 -21.11
C PHE A 201 -2.08 7.51 -20.76
N HIS A 202 -3.11 7.06 -21.45
CA HIS A 202 -3.74 5.77 -21.22
C HIS A 202 -3.74 4.98 -22.53
N PHE A 203 -3.15 3.79 -22.52
CA PHE A 203 -3.18 2.85 -23.66
C PHE A 203 -2.64 3.43 -24.98
N CYS A 204 -1.73 4.41 -24.92
CA CYS A 204 -1.17 5.03 -26.11
C CYS A 204 -0.12 4.13 -26.77
N LYS A 205 0.00 4.17 -28.10
CA LYS A 205 0.87 3.26 -28.86
C LYS A 205 1.72 4.00 -29.87
N ALA A 206 3.01 3.70 -29.93
CA ALA A 206 3.89 4.14 -31.01
C ALA A 206 5.08 3.20 -31.17
N TYR A 207 5.82 3.32 -32.28
CA TYR A 207 7.09 2.60 -32.42
C TYR A 207 8.09 3.04 -31.34
N THR A 208 8.18 4.35 -31.04
CA THR A 208 8.98 4.91 -29.93
C THR A 208 8.24 6.01 -29.17
N GLY A 209 8.51 6.20 -27.86
CA GLY A 209 7.91 7.29 -27.09
C GLY A 209 6.39 7.21 -27.07
N ALA A 210 5.83 6.09 -26.60
CA ALA A 210 4.41 5.77 -26.77
C ALA A 210 3.47 6.77 -26.11
N ALA A 211 3.81 7.28 -24.91
CA ALA A 211 3.08 8.38 -24.31
C ALA A 211 3.53 9.72 -24.89
N PHE A 212 4.80 10.06 -24.71
CA PHE A 212 5.34 11.38 -25.06
C PHE A 212 6.73 11.28 -25.70
N SER A 213 6.94 12.05 -26.77
CA SER A 213 8.23 12.19 -27.46
C SER A 213 8.59 13.67 -27.67
N SER A 214 9.83 14.04 -27.40
CA SER A 214 10.35 15.38 -27.66
C SER A 214 11.76 15.38 -28.23
N THR A 215 12.14 16.48 -28.90
CA THR A 215 13.52 16.70 -29.34
C THR A 215 14.33 17.48 -28.31
N TRP A 216 13.81 18.63 -27.88
CA TRP A 216 14.52 19.57 -27.00
C TRP A 216 14.08 19.50 -25.54
N GLY A 217 13.46 18.39 -25.13
CA GLY A 217 13.07 18.18 -23.74
C GLY A 217 11.70 18.77 -23.39
N ALA A 218 11.37 18.74 -22.10
CA ALA A 218 10.10 19.24 -21.58
C ALA A 218 10.19 19.52 -20.07
N GLU A 219 9.42 20.49 -19.62
CA GLU A 219 9.15 20.75 -18.20
C GLU A 219 7.70 20.40 -17.92
N LEU A 220 7.45 19.41 -17.06
CA LEU A 220 6.13 18.85 -16.78
C LEU A 220 5.87 18.86 -15.27
N ALA A 221 4.62 19.11 -14.89
CA ALA A 221 4.21 19.06 -13.49
C ALA A 221 3.94 17.61 -13.08
N GLU A 222 2.71 17.13 -13.26
CA GLU A 222 2.29 15.77 -12.95
C GLU A 222 2.02 14.97 -14.23
N VAL A 223 2.67 13.82 -14.36
CA VAL A 223 2.58 12.94 -15.53
C VAL A 223 2.15 11.55 -15.09
N ASN A 224 1.06 11.05 -15.66
CA ASN A 224 0.60 9.68 -15.46
C ASN A 224 0.69 8.90 -16.77
N VAL A 225 1.35 7.74 -16.75
CA VAL A 225 1.49 6.86 -17.91
C VAL A 225 0.96 5.48 -17.56
N GLU A 226 -0.16 5.12 -18.19
CA GLU A 226 -0.85 3.85 -18.01
C GLU A 226 -0.81 3.03 -19.31
N MET A 227 -0.24 1.82 -19.22
CA MET A 227 -0.28 0.80 -20.27
C MET A 227 0.03 1.32 -21.69
N CYS A 228 0.99 2.24 -21.81
CA CYS A 228 1.43 2.73 -23.11
C CYS A 228 2.47 1.76 -23.71
N ILE A 229 2.44 1.54 -25.02
CA ILE A 229 3.20 0.45 -25.67
C ILE A 229 4.07 1.01 -26.79
N GLY A 230 5.39 0.83 -26.67
CA GLY A 230 6.39 1.20 -27.66
C GLY A 230 7.82 1.10 -27.14
N LEU A 231 8.82 1.30 -28.01
CA LEU A 231 10.23 1.40 -27.57
C LEU A 231 10.42 2.71 -26.77
N GLY A 232 10.67 2.58 -25.47
CA GLY A 232 10.55 3.71 -24.55
C GLY A 232 9.08 4.05 -24.32
N SER A 233 8.37 3.14 -23.65
CA SER A 233 6.90 3.15 -23.51
C SER A 233 6.35 4.35 -22.72
N GLY A 234 7.20 5.13 -22.05
CA GLY A 234 6.81 6.35 -21.34
C GLY A 234 7.20 7.62 -22.08
N VAL A 235 8.20 8.29 -21.53
CA VAL A 235 8.64 9.63 -21.94
C VAL A 235 9.99 9.54 -22.63
N ARG A 236 10.11 10.10 -23.83
CA ARG A 236 11.38 10.15 -24.57
C ARG A 236 11.75 11.57 -24.95
N SER A 237 13.02 11.93 -24.76
CA SER A 237 13.65 13.11 -25.32
C SER A 237 14.95 12.72 -26.01
N SER A 238 15.20 13.21 -27.24
CA SER A 238 16.40 12.84 -27.99
C SER A 238 17.62 13.70 -27.66
N MET A 239 17.44 15.02 -27.46
CA MET A 239 18.55 15.96 -27.26
C MET A 239 18.42 16.82 -26.00
N GLY A 240 17.20 17.15 -25.58
CA GLY A 240 16.98 18.05 -24.45
C GLY A 240 16.63 17.39 -23.13
N ASN A 241 16.63 18.21 -22.08
CA ASN A 241 16.43 17.77 -20.71
C ASN A 241 14.96 17.56 -20.40
N VAL A 242 14.66 16.54 -19.60
CA VAL A 242 13.29 16.30 -19.12
C VAL A 242 13.24 16.61 -17.63
N SER A 243 12.37 17.54 -17.25
CA SER A 243 12.09 17.88 -15.86
C SER A 243 10.63 17.53 -15.55
N ILE A 244 10.38 16.69 -14.54
CA ILE A 244 9.03 16.30 -14.13
C ILE A 244 8.90 16.47 -12.61
N GLN A 245 7.82 17.05 -12.10
CA GLN A 245 7.65 17.12 -10.65
C GLN A 245 7.26 15.74 -10.11
N ARG A 246 6.23 15.12 -10.68
CA ARG A 246 5.74 13.79 -10.28
C ARG A 246 5.43 12.93 -11.50
N LEU A 247 5.97 11.72 -11.52
CA LEU A 247 5.76 10.74 -12.59
C LEU A 247 5.20 9.46 -12.00
N THR A 248 4.07 8.99 -12.52
CA THR A 248 3.44 7.73 -12.10
C THR A 248 3.34 6.77 -13.29
N PHE A 249 3.74 5.52 -13.06
CA PHE A 249 3.59 4.43 -14.02
C PHE A 249 2.57 3.39 -13.52
N VAL A 250 1.61 3.02 -14.38
CA VAL A 250 0.58 2.02 -14.10
C VAL A 250 0.57 0.95 -15.19
N TYR A 251 1.03 -0.26 -14.85
CA TYR A 251 1.17 -1.40 -15.77
C TYR A 251 0.83 -2.71 -15.04
N ASP A 252 -0.29 -3.31 -15.40
CA ASP A 252 -0.84 -4.50 -14.72
C ASP A 252 -0.24 -5.84 -15.21
N ASP A 253 0.45 -5.87 -16.35
CA ASP A 253 0.86 -7.12 -17.01
C ASP A 253 2.39 -7.28 -17.12
N PRO A 254 3.02 -8.25 -16.41
CA PRO A 254 4.44 -8.54 -16.53
C PRO A 254 4.79 -9.28 -17.82
N SER A 255 3.82 -9.92 -18.48
CA SER A 255 4.03 -10.78 -19.64
C SER A 255 4.23 -10.00 -20.95
N ALA A 256 3.86 -8.71 -20.97
CA ALA A 256 4.00 -7.86 -22.14
C ALA A 256 5.47 -7.50 -22.46
N GLY A 257 6.42 -7.74 -21.55
CA GLY A 257 7.84 -7.44 -21.76
C GLY A 257 8.14 -5.94 -21.96
N HIS A 258 7.16 -5.08 -21.68
CA HIS A 258 7.30 -3.63 -21.81
C HIS A 258 7.71 -3.04 -20.48
N GLU A 259 8.89 -2.44 -20.44
CA GLU A 259 9.37 -1.66 -19.32
C GLU A 259 8.96 -0.19 -19.54
N PRO A 260 8.06 0.38 -18.72
CA PRO A 260 7.85 1.80 -18.74
C PRO A 260 9.16 2.50 -18.40
N SER A 261 9.58 3.37 -19.30
CA SER A 261 10.83 4.08 -19.14
C SER A 261 10.77 5.54 -19.53
N VAL A 262 11.61 6.31 -18.86
CA VAL A 262 11.99 7.66 -19.27
C VAL A 262 13.35 7.60 -19.92
N MET A 263 13.49 8.13 -21.13
CA MET A 263 14.77 8.17 -21.84
C MET A 263 15.07 9.59 -22.27
N ALA A 264 16.09 10.21 -21.69
CA ALA A 264 16.55 11.54 -22.08
C ALA A 264 18.02 11.74 -21.71
N PRO A 265 18.77 12.64 -22.37
CA PRO A 265 20.17 12.90 -22.01
C PRO A 265 20.34 13.29 -20.53
N ASN A 266 19.47 14.16 -20.02
CA ASN A 266 19.43 14.54 -18.61
C ASN A 266 17.99 14.53 -18.08
N VAL A 267 17.80 13.98 -16.90
CA VAL A 267 16.47 13.81 -16.28
C VAL A 267 16.45 14.38 -14.86
N SER A 268 15.51 15.25 -14.54
CA SER A 268 15.27 15.72 -13.18
C SER A 268 13.84 15.43 -12.79
N ILE A 269 13.60 14.43 -11.93
CA ILE A 269 12.26 14.06 -11.51
C ILE A 269 12.18 14.10 -9.99
N SER A 270 11.28 14.89 -9.40
CA SER A 270 11.22 14.99 -7.92
C SER A 270 10.70 13.69 -7.29
N GLU A 271 9.68 13.07 -7.89
CA GLU A 271 9.13 11.79 -7.46
C GLU A 271 8.77 10.90 -8.64
N VAL A 272 9.22 9.65 -8.60
CA VAL A 272 8.82 8.61 -9.54
C VAL A 272 8.09 7.51 -8.76
N ASP A 273 6.83 7.25 -9.10
CA ASP A 273 6.00 6.21 -8.52
C ASP A 273 5.85 5.03 -9.49
N CYS A 274 6.48 3.91 -9.15
CA CYS A 274 6.43 2.66 -9.91
C CYS A 274 5.67 1.56 -9.17
N THR A 275 4.88 1.90 -8.17
CA THR A 275 4.29 0.91 -7.26
C THR A 275 3.16 0.11 -7.89
N ALA A 276 2.55 0.66 -8.94
CA ALA A 276 1.55 0.02 -9.79
C ALA A 276 2.15 -0.55 -11.09
N THR A 277 3.44 -0.84 -11.14
CA THR A 277 4.08 -1.55 -12.26
C THR A 277 4.98 -2.65 -11.76
N HIS A 278 5.24 -3.65 -12.60
CA HIS A 278 6.26 -4.65 -12.30
C HIS A 278 7.67 -4.06 -12.34
N GLN A 279 7.98 -3.16 -13.26
CA GLN A 279 9.31 -2.57 -13.39
C GLN A 279 9.22 -1.17 -13.99
N CYS A 280 10.22 -0.35 -13.73
CA CYS A 280 10.36 0.95 -14.37
C CYS A 280 11.83 1.35 -14.40
N SER A 281 12.20 2.14 -15.41
CA SER A 281 13.56 2.62 -15.57
C SER A 281 13.63 4.05 -16.08
N VAL A 282 14.72 4.72 -15.74
CA VAL A 282 15.10 6.03 -16.22
C VAL A 282 16.49 5.91 -16.82
N HIS A 283 16.58 6.08 -18.13
CA HIS A 283 17.79 6.04 -18.91
C HIS A 283 18.26 7.47 -19.18
N ALA A 284 19.33 7.89 -18.50
CA ALA A 284 19.88 9.23 -18.62
C ALA A 284 21.36 9.28 -18.26
N PHE A 285 22.14 10.16 -18.90
CA PHE A 285 23.55 10.38 -18.54
C PHE A 285 23.68 11.05 -17.19
N THR A 286 22.79 12.02 -16.92
CA THR A 286 22.65 12.62 -15.60
C THR A 286 21.21 12.56 -15.13
N TRP A 287 21.03 12.29 -13.85
CA TRP A 287 19.71 12.21 -13.24
C TRP A 287 19.68 12.91 -11.88
N ARG A 288 18.50 13.37 -11.49
CA ARG A 288 18.19 13.79 -10.12
C ARG A 288 16.82 13.26 -9.74
N ILE A 289 16.79 12.17 -8.97
CA ILE A 289 15.56 11.50 -8.52
C ILE A 289 15.64 11.29 -7.01
N PRO A 290 15.20 12.27 -6.19
CA PRO A 290 15.27 12.18 -4.73
C PRO A 290 14.28 11.15 -4.17
N SER A 291 13.10 11.00 -4.78
CA SER A 291 12.10 10.00 -4.39
C SER A 291 11.82 9.03 -5.55
N LEU A 292 12.05 7.74 -5.32
CA LEU A 292 11.71 6.65 -6.24
C LEU A 292 10.99 5.56 -5.44
N LEU A 293 9.70 5.36 -5.72
CA LEU A 293 8.86 4.36 -5.07
C LEU A 293 8.85 3.09 -5.93
N CYS A 294 9.41 2.01 -5.41
CA CYS A 294 9.47 0.73 -6.10
C CYS A 294 8.33 -0.21 -5.69
N PRO A 295 7.89 -1.10 -6.59
CA PRO A 295 6.91 -2.11 -6.26
C PRO A 295 7.49 -3.13 -5.26
N PRO A 296 6.66 -3.88 -4.53
CA PRO A 296 7.12 -4.89 -3.58
C PRO A 296 8.07 -5.92 -4.20
N GLY A 297 9.16 -6.21 -3.47
CA GLY A 297 10.20 -7.15 -3.88
C GLY A 297 11.24 -6.58 -4.83
N ARG A 298 11.34 -5.25 -4.92
CA ARG A 298 12.27 -4.57 -5.82
C ARG A 298 13.08 -3.50 -5.12
N GLU A 299 14.35 -3.44 -5.47
CA GLU A 299 15.24 -2.38 -5.03
C GLU A 299 15.50 -1.33 -6.09
N LYS A 300 15.90 -0.16 -5.62
CA LYS A 300 16.47 0.92 -6.42
C LYS A 300 17.81 0.43 -6.91
N HIS A 301 17.93 0.34 -8.21
CA HIS A 301 19.14 -0.07 -8.88
C HIS A 301 19.69 1.09 -9.72
N SER A 302 21.01 1.19 -9.68
CA SER A 302 21.80 2.20 -10.35
C SER A 302 22.87 1.49 -11.18
N GLY A 303 22.56 1.17 -12.43
CA GLY A 303 23.49 0.50 -13.34
C GLY A 303 24.37 1.49 -14.08
N SER A 304 25.66 1.16 -14.26
CA SER A 304 26.66 2.04 -14.86
C SER A 304 27.17 1.61 -16.25
N SER A 305 26.64 0.54 -16.87
CA SER A 305 27.14 0.09 -18.19
C SER A 305 26.17 -0.85 -18.92
N PRO A 306 26.06 -0.78 -20.27
CA PRO A 306 26.62 0.23 -21.18
C PRO A 306 25.80 1.53 -21.24
N GLU A 307 24.53 1.51 -20.78
CA GLU A 307 23.69 2.69 -20.66
C GLU A 307 23.35 2.91 -19.18
N PRO A 308 23.64 4.11 -18.63
CA PRO A 308 23.27 4.44 -17.26
C PRO A 308 21.75 4.37 -17.12
N HIS A 309 21.29 3.51 -16.22
CA HIS A 309 19.87 3.36 -15.90
C HIS A 309 19.64 3.43 -14.39
N HIS A 310 18.50 4.02 -14.04
CA HIS A 310 18.02 4.20 -12.68
C HIS A 310 16.58 3.72 -12.59
N GLY A 311 16.30 2.74 -11.75
CA GLY A 311 14.97 2.15 -11.75
C GLY A 311 14.78 1.14 -10.64
N CYS A 312 13.71 0.35 -10.79
CA CYS A 312 13.33 -0.67 -9.83
C CYS A 312 13.64 -2.07 -10.37
N ARG A 313 14.63 -2.72 -9.77
CA ARG A 313 15.08 -4.07 -10.14
C ARG A 313 14.57 -5.10 -9.14
N LEU A 314 14.17 -6.27 -9.63
CA LEU A 314 13.81 -7.41 -8.79
C LEU A 314 14.98 -7.79 -7.87
N CYS A 315 14.70 -8.04 -6.58
CA CYS A 315 15.71 -8.59 -5.67
C CYS A 315 16.34 -9.85 -6.26
N GLU A 316 17.67 -9.95 -6.16
CA GLU A 316 18.38 -11.14 -6.61
C GLU A 316 17.99 -12.37 -5.77
N ARG A 317 18.23 -13.57 -6.30
CA ARG A 317 17.96 -14.81 -5.56
C ARG A 317 18.76 -14.81 -4.26
N GLY A 318 18.09 -15.09 -3.15
CA GLY A 318 18.71 -14.99 -1.83
C GLY A 318 18.67 -13.59 -1.23
N TYR A 319 17.84 -12.69 -1.78
CA TYR A 319 17.52 -11.40 -1.18
C TYR A 319 15.99 -11.17 -1.15
N PHE A 320 15.52 -10.37 -0.20
CA PHE A 320 14.11 -9.99 -0.04
C PHE A 320 13.97 -8.51 0.33
N GLN A 321 12.82 -7.92 0.03
CA GLN A 321 12.51 -6.54 0.40
C GLN A 321 11.49 -6.49 1.54
N PRO A 322 11.88 -6.04 2.75
CA PRO A 322 10.95 -5.97 3.88
C PRO A 322 9.94 -4.81 3.77
N LEU A 323 10.31 -3.69 3.12
CA LEU A 323 9.52 -2.45 3.12
C LEU A 323 9.47 -1.76 1.75
N PRO A 324 8.43 -1.99 0.92
CA PRO A 324 8.35 -1.45 -0.44
C PRO A 324 8.35 0.08 -0.53
N TRP A 325 7.71 0.76 0.43
CA TRP A 325 7.28 2.16 0.30
C TRP A 325 8.25 3.19 0.88
N ARG A 326 9.22 2.77 1.70
CA ARG A 326 10.16 3.66 2.38
C ARG A 326 11.62 3.39 2.05
N ASN A 327 11.96 2.17 1.65
CA ASN A 327 13.36 1.82 1.42
C ASN A 327 13.51 0.77 0.31
N PRO A 328 14.08 1.16 -0.83
CA PRO A 328 14.18 0.29 -1.99
C PRO A 328 15.52 -0.47 -1.95
N HIS A 329 15.88 -1.15 -0.86
CA HIS A 329 17.05 -2.03 -0.85
C HIS A 329 16.67 -3.44 -0.44
N CYS A 330 17.17 -4.40 -1.21
CA CYS A 330 16.98 -5.80 -0.90
C CYS A 330 17.99 -6.21 0.18
N LEU A 331 17.50 -6.92 1.19
CA LEU A 331 18.33 -7.49 2.25
C LEU A 331 18.63 -8.95 1.93
N PRO A 332 19.83 -9.46 2.25
CA PRO A 332 20.14 -10.87 2.07
C PRO A 332 19.18 -11.71 2.92
N CYS A 333 18.76 -12.82 2.37
CA CYS A 333 17.94 -13.81 3.05
C CYS A 333 18.73 -14.40 4.23
N PRO A 334 18.11 -14.52 5.41
CA PRO A 334 18.74 -15.18 6.55
C PRO A 334 19.06 -16.65 6.24
N SER A 335 20.16 -17.17 6.78
CA SER A 335 20.56 -18.58 6.61
C SER A 335 19.52 -19.56 7.18
N GLU A 336 18.80 -19.12 8.21
CA GLU A 336 17.79 -19.89 8.94
C GLU A 336 16.37 -19.71 8.36
N ALA A 337 16.25 -19.01 7.22
CA ALA A 337 14.98 -18.91 6.53
C ALA A 337 14.59 -20.27 5.93
N GLN A 338 13.34 -20.68 6.13
CA GLN A 338 12.77 -21.86 5.49
C GLN A 338 12.48 -21.58 4.00
N ALA A 339 11.95 -20.40 3.72
CA ALA A 339 11.66 -19.93 2.37
C ALA A 339 11.93 -18.43 2.31
N CYS A 340 12.57 -17.98 1.24
CA CYS A 340 12.85 -16.56 1.04
C CYS A 340 12.69 -16.25 -0.45
N ASP A 341 11.69 -15.42 -0.75
CA ASP A 341 11.46 -14.85 -2.07
C ASP A 341 11.62 -13.33 -2.01
N ALA A 342 11.54 -12.65 -3.15
CA ALA A 342 11.77 -11.21 -3.20
C ALA A 342 10.79 -10.41 -2.31
N VAL A 343 9.58 -10.92 -2.07
CA VAL A 343 8.47 -10.19 -1.41
C VAL A 343 8.18 -10.66 0.02
N SER A 344 8.75 -11.80 0.42
CA SER A 344 8.48 -12.45 1.68
C SER A 344 9.60 -13.39 2.13
N VAL A 345 9.78 -13.42 3.45
CA VAL A 345 10.69 -14.34 4.14
C VAL A 345 9.91 -15.11 5.19
N THR A 346 10.10 -16.43 5.23
CA THR A 346 9.51 -17.35 6.21
C THR A 346 10.65 -18.00 6.99
N MET A 347 10.66 -17.82 8.31
CA MET A 347 11.71 -18.36 9.17
C MET A 347 11.47 -19.84 9.51
N GLN A 348 12.52 -20.58 9.83
CA GLN A 348 12.36 -21.91 10.41
C GLN A 348 11.87 -21.80 11.87
N ALA A 349 11.11 -22.80 12.34
CA ALA A 349 10.71 -22.87 13.73
C ALA A 349 11.94 -22.90 14.66
N GLY A 350 11.90 -22.13 15.74
CA GLY A 350 13.04 -21.89 16.62
C GLY A 350 13.87 -20.66 16.27
N TYR A 351 13.55 -19.96 15.18
CA TYR A 351 14.21 -18.71 14.79
C TYR A 351 13.18 -17.59 14.56
N MET A 352 13.63 -16.35 14.78
CA MET A 352 12.85 -15.15 14.46
C MET A 352 13.71 -14.07 13.83
N LEU A 353 13.07 -13.17 13.10
CA LEU A 353 13.64 -11.89 12.70
C LEU A 353 13.16 -10.81 13.66
N ASP A 354 14.08 -9.95 14.10
CA ASP A 354 13.70 -8.73 14.79
C ASP A 354 13.13 -7.74 13.78
N VAL A 355 11.82 -7.54 13.82
CA VAL A 355 11.11 -6.62 12.96
C VAL A 355 10.76 -5.41 13.82
N PRO A 356 11.54 -4.31 13.76
CA PRO A 356 11.19 -3.09 14.47
C PRO A 356 9.80 -2.62 14.03
N ASN A 357 9.14 -1.85 14.90
CA ASN A 357 7.82 -1.34 14.60
C ASN A 357 7.86 -0.51 13.30
N LEU A 358 7.27 -1.05 12.23
CA LEU A 358 7.43 -0.53 10.88
C LEU A 358 6.95 0.93 10.74
N SER A 359 6.08 1.39 11.64
CA SER A 359 5.60 2.78 11.65
C SER A 359 6.62 3.81 12.14
N SER A 360 7.68 3.40 12.87
CA SER A 360 8.66 4.33 13.45
C SER A 360 9.94 4.50 12.64
N ILE A 361 10.15 3.70 11.59
CA ILE A 361 11.42 3.66 10.86
C ILE A 361 11.57 4.87 9.93
N ASN A 362 12.47 5.76 10.27
CA ASN A 362 12.83 6.95 9.47
C ASN A 362 14.27 6.92 8.93
N ASP A 363 15.13 6.01 9.42
CA ASP A 363 16.56 5.95 9.07
C ASP A 363 17.00 4.54 8.62
N PHE A 364 17.97 4.48 7.72
CA PHE A 364 18.57 3.26 7.17
C PHE A 364 19.28 2.41 8.24
N SER A 365 19.82 3.06 9.27
CA SER A 365 20.51 2.39 10.38
C SER A 365 19.61 1.39 11.12
N GLU A 366 18.30 1.69 11.21
CA GLU A 366 17.32 0.81 11.84
C GLU A 366 17.01 -0.43 10.97
N LEU A 367 17.24 -0.38 9.66
CA LEU A 367 17.07 -1.54 8.77
C LEU A 367 18.13 -2.63 9.01
N GLU A 368 19.28 -2.29 9.61
CA GLU A 368 20.28 -3.30 9.97
C GLU A 368 19.79 -4.25 11.08
N SER A 369 18.85 -3.81 11.92
CA SER A 369 18.22 -4.68 12.93
C SER A 369 17.44 -5.82 12.29
N VAL A 370 16.81 -5.58 11.12
CA VAL A 370 16.06 -6.59 10.35
C VAL A 370 16.97 -7.74 9.86
N LYS A 371 18.30 -7.53 9.81
CA LYS A 371 19.26 -8.60 9.46
C LYS A 371 19.54 -9.55 10.63
N ARG A 372 19.19 -9.18 11.85
CA ARG A 372 19.51 -10.00 13.03
C ARG A 372 18.47 -11.10 13.19
N THR A 373 18.95 -12.32 13.01
CA THR A 373 18.22 -13.52 13.40
C THR A 373 18.48 -13.85 14.85
N TYR A 374 17.42 -14.14 15.58
CA TYR A 374 17.51 -14.59 16.96
C TYR A 374 17.12 -16.05 17.05
N PHE A 375 17.94 -16.82 17.76
CA PHE A 375 17.60 -18.18 18.16
C PHE A 375 16.69 -18.12 19.37
N CYS A 376 15.57 -18.83 19.31
CA CYS A 376 14.60 -18.86 20.38
C CYS A 376 14.87 -20.07 21.29
N PRO A 377 14.71 -19.94 22.61
CA PRO A 377 15.00 -21.02 23.56
C PRO A 377 14.18 -22.30 23.30
N ASN A 378 13.01 -22.19 22.68
CA ASN A 378 12.24 -23.32 22.20
C ASN A 378 11.54 -22.98 20.86
N ALA A 379 11.27 -24.02 20.05
CA ALA A 379 10.53 -23.87 18.79
C ALA A 379 9.05 -23.47 19.01
N ALA A 380 8.50 -23.69 20.20
CA ALA A 380 7.13 -23.32 20.53
C ALA A 380 6.96 -21.80 20.72
N SER A 381 7.98 -21.09 21.20
CA SER A 381 7.93 -19.63 21.36
C SER A 381 8.08 -18.90 20.03
N CYS A 382 8.81 -19.49 19.08
CA CYS A 382 9.02 -18.95 17.74
C CYS A 382 8.63 -19.98 16.69
N PRO A 383 7.38 -19.96 16.19
CA PRO A 383 6.93 -20.91 15.18
C PRO A 383 7.59 -20.70 13.80
N GLY A 384 8.50 -19.73 13.64
CA GLY A 384 9.15 -19.42 12.36
C GLY A 384 8.30 -18.52 11.47
N GLY A 385 7.75 -17.44 12.04
CA GLY A 385 6.82 -16.55 11.33
C GLY A 385 7.28 -16.10 9.93
N ARG A 386 6.31 -15.68 9.14
CA ARG A 386 6.42 -15.07 7.83
C ARG A 386 6.33 -13.55 7.90
N LEU A 387 7.36 -12.87 7.39
CA LEU A 387 7.34 -11.46 7.05
C LEU A 387 7.07 -11.33 5.56
N ALA A 388 5.94 -10.73 5.21
CA ALA A 388 5.53 -10.51 3.84
C ALA A 388 4.92 -9.11 3.72
N TYR A 389 4.89 -8.56 2.50
CA TYR A 389 4.18 -7.30 2.25
C TYR A 389 2.69 -7.41 2.62
N GLN A 390 2.06 -8.54 2.33
CA GLN A 390 0.69 -8.88 2.72
C GLN A 390 0.69 -10.16 3.55
N ASN A 391 -0.15 -10.23 4.59
CA ASN A 391 -0.31 -11.40 5.47
C ASN A 391 0.93 -11.73 6.31
N GLN A 392 1.38 -10.77 7.12
CA GLN A 392 2.41 -11.01 8.13
C GLN A 392 1.87 -11.95 9.21
N THR A 393 2.65 -12.97 9.54
CA THR A 393 2.41 -13.79 10.72
C THR A 393 3.43 -13.43 11.79
N ALA A 394 3.00 -13.33 13.04
CA ALA A 394 3.88 -12.96 14.14
C ALA A 394 5.08 -13.93 14.22
N MET A 395 6.25 -13.35 14.42
CA MET A 395 7.49 -14.11 14.63
C MET A 395 7.48 -14.83 15.99
N CYS A 396 6.80 -14.24 16.98
CA CYS A 396 6.55 -14.82 18.28
C CYS A 396 5.17 -15.50 18.37
N SER A 397 5.10 -16.59 19.12
CA SER A 397 3.84 -17.19 19.56
C SER A 397 3.01 -16.19 20.41
N PRO A 398 1.67 -16.34 20.45
CA PRO A 398 0.83 -15.48 21.28
C PRO A 398 1.28 -15.48 22.74
N GLY A 399 1.61 -14.31 23.28
CA GLY A 399 2.05 -14.16 24.67
C GLY A 399 3.54 -13.92 24.85
N ALA A 400 4.35 -14.04 23.79
CA ALA A 400 5.77 -13.79 23.80
C ALA A 400 6.13 -12.51 23.00
N THR A 401 7.17 -11.79 23.42
CA THR A 401 7.64 -10.54 22.79
C THR A 401 9.14 -10.33 23.00
N GLY A 402 9.71 -9.39 22.23
CA GLY A 402 11.11 -8.99 22.29
C GLY A 402 12.06 -9.93 21.55
N GLU A 403 13.35 -9.66 21.66
CA GLU A 403 14.42 -10.42 21.02
C GLU A 403 14.39 -11.90 21.47
N GLY A 404 14.36 -12.83 20.52
CA GLY A 404 14.23 -14.27 20.79
C GLY A 404 12.90 -14.70 21.43
N CYS A 405 11.89 -13.83 21.47
CA CYS A 405 10.60 -14.07 22.13
C CYS A 405 10.74 -14.50 23.60
N GLU A 406 11.77 -13.99 24.28
CA GLU A 406 12.08 -14.37 25.66
C GLU A 406 11.07 -13.79 26.66
N PHE A 407 10.63 -12.55 26.42
CA PHE A 407 9.78 -11.81 27.33
C PHE A 407 8.32 -12.21 27.16
N SER A 408 7.57 -12.14 28.26
CA SER A 408 6.13 -12.40 28.24
C SER A 408 5.39 -11.08 28.04
N THR A 409 4.48 -11.01 27.06
CA THR A 409 3.63 -9.83 26.90
C THR A 409 2.79 -9.60 28.15
N PRO A 410 2.37 -8.35 28.44
CA PRO A 410 1.44 -8.07 29.54
C PRO A 410 0.21 -8.99 29.50
N GLY A 411 -0.14 -9.56 30.66
CA GLY A 411 -1.24 -10.54 30.77
C GLY A 411 -0.87 -11.99 30.44
N TYR A 412 0.42 -12.29 30.18
CA TYR A 412 0.92 -13.66 30.04
C TYR A 412 2.00 -13.96 31.09
N SER A 413 2.09 -15.23 31.50
CA SER A 413 3.15 -15.75 32.37
C SER A 413 3.93 -16.88 31.71
N ALA A 414 5.17 -17.07 32.15
CA ALA A 414 6.01 -18.19 31.77
C ALA A 414 5.42 -19.50 32.31
N GLY A 415 5.53 -20.56 31.50
CA GLY A 415 5.01 -21.89 31.78
C GLY A 415 5.71 -22.61 32.93
N ASP A 416 5.29 -23.84 33.17
CA ASP A 416 5.77 -24.65 34.29
C ASP A 416 7.25 -25.03 34.17
N TYR A 417 7.78 -25.65 35.23
CA TYR A 417 9.17 -26.14 35.27
C TYR A 417 9.52 -27.06 34.09
N ASP A 418 8.55 -27.82 33.58
CA ASP A 418 8.75 -28.75 32.46
C ASP A 418 8.84 -28.04 31.10
N ASN A 419 8.30 -26.82 30.96
CA ASN A 419 8.41 -26.00 29.75
C ASN A 419 8.37 -24.49 30.11
N PRO A 420 9.45 -23.95 30.70
CA PRO A 420 9.47 -22.57 31.21
C PRO A 420 9.29 -21.52 30.13
N PHE A 421 9.48 -21.90 28.86
CA PHE A 421 9.41 -21.02 27.71
C PHE A 421 8.02 -20.95 27.07
N SER A 422 7.13 -21.92 27.33
CA SER A 422 5.72 -21.78 26.95
C SER A 422 5.08 -20.57 27.66
N LYS A 423 4.26 -19.79 26.96
CA LYS A 423 3.56 -18.63 27.55
C LYS A 423 2.08 -18.94 27.67
N PHE A 424 1.52 -18.68 28.85
CA PHE A 424 0.09 -18.89 29.10
C PHE A 424 -0.59 -17.57 29.40
N LYS A 425 -1.78 -17.38 28.85
CA LYS A 425 -2.60 -16.20 29.11
C LYS A 425 -3.13 -16.27 30.54
N CYS A 426 -2.79 -15.27 31.35
CA CYS A 426 -3.31 -15.19 32.71
C CYS A 426 -4.81 -14.87 32.68
N PRO A 427 -5.60 -15.43 33.62
CA PRO A 427 -7.02 -15.11 33.73
C PRO A 427 -7.20 -13.60 33.95
N THR A 428 -8.10 -12.97 33.21
CA THR A 428 -8.44 -11.56 33.41
C THR A 428 -9.61 -11.38 34.37
N ALA A 429 -10.41 -12.43 34.60
CA ALA A 429 -11.59 -12.38 35.45
C ALA A 429 -11.22 -12.37 36.94
N ARG A 430 -11.70 -11.34 37.67
CA ARG A 430 -11.50 -11.22 39.13
C ARG A 430 -11.99 -12.43 39.90
N SER A 431 -13.10 -13.05 39.50
CA SER A 431 -13.64 -14.25 40.15
C SER A 431 -12.66 -15.42 40.17
N VAL A 432 -11.90 -15.60 39.08
CA VAL A 432 -10.88 -16.66 38.97
C VAL A 432 -9.72 -16.37 39.92
N TRP A 433 -9.30 -15.11 40.02
CA TRP A 433 -8.28 -14.69 40.99
C TRP A 433 -8.73 -14.90 42.44
N VAL A 434 -9.97 -14.54 42.76
CA VAL A 434 -10.54 -14.77 44.11
C VAL A 434 -10.57 -16.26 44.42
N MET A 435 -11.02 -17.12 43.49
CA MET A 435 -11.04 -18.56 43.71
C MET A 435 -9.63 -19.15 43.86
N ALA A 436 -8.69 -18.74 43.01
CA ALA A 436 -7.30 -19.19 43.08
C ALA A 436 -6.62 -18.79 44.40
N ALA A 437 -6.80 -17.54 44.84
CA ALA A 437 -6.29 -17.05 46.12
C ALA A 437 -6.94 -17.78 47.30
N SER A 438 -8.28 -17.89 47.29
CA SER A 438 -9.04 -18.57 48.34
C SER A 438 -8.63 -20.04 48.47
N TYR A 439 -8.31 -20.70 47.37
CA TYR A 439 -7.81 -22.06 47.38
C TYR A 439 -6.35 -22.16 47.86
N LEU A 440 -5.45 -21.30 47.38
CA LEU A 440 -4.03 -21.32 47.76
C LEU A 440 -3.84 -21.16 49.28
N PHE A 441 -4.62 -20.27 49.91
CA PHE A 441 -4.60 -20.06 51.35
C PHE A 441 -5.55 -21.00 52.11
N GLY A 442 -6.68 -21.36 51.50
CA GLY A 442 -7.68 -22.23 52.10
C GLY A 442 -7.27 -23.70 52.20
N LYS A 443 -6.40 -24.20 51.31
CA LYS A 443 -5.95 -25.61 51.35
C LYS A 443 -5.20 -25.92 52.65
N ASP A 444 -4.34 -25.00 53.09
CA ASP A 444 -3.54 -25.19 54.31
C ASP A 444 -4.41 -25.00 55.54
N LEU A 445 -5.35 -24.05 55.50
CA LEU A 445 -6.37 -23.88 56.55
C LEU A 445 -7.30 -25.10 56.67
N PHE A 446 -7.71 -25.70 55.56
CA PHE A 446 -8.61 -26.86 55.58
C PHE A 446 -7.92 -28.11 56.12
N VAL A 447 -6.67 -28.36 55.69
CA VAL A 447 -5.83 -29.43 56.24
C VAL A 447 -5.57 -29.20 57.73
N PHE A 448 -5.30 -27.95 58.13
CA PHE A 448 -5.14 -27.56 59.53
C PHE A 448 -6.42 -27.82 60.35
N VAL A 449 -7.60 -27.41 59.86
CA VAL A 449 -8.88 -27.60 60.55
C VAL A 449 -9.24 -29.08 60.64
N LEU A 450 -9.02 -29.88 59.60
CA LEU A 450 -9.22 -31.33 59.63
C LEU A 450 -8.27 -32.02 60.61
N ALA A 451 -6.99 -31.66 60.61
CA ALA A 451 -6.03 -32.16 61.57
C ALA A 451 -6.44 -31.79 63.02
N SER A 452 -6.80 -30.54 63.25
CA SER A 452 -7.23 -30.02 64.56
C SER A 452 -8.51 -30.66 65.07
N SER A 453 -9.51 -30.84 64.21
CA SER A 453 -10.79 -31.47 64.57
C SER A 453 -10.65 -32.97 64.82
N SER A 454 -9.73 -33.66 64.12
CA SER A 454 -9.38 -35.05 64.43
C SER A 454 -8.72 -35.20 65.81
N VAL A 455 -7.93 -34.22 66.25
CA VAL A 455 -7.30 -34.17 67.58
C VAL A 455 -8.31 -33.78 68.67
N LEU A 456 -9.27 -32.90 68.39
CA LEU A 456 -10.33 -32.53 69.34
C LEU A 456 -11.38 -33.62 69.55
N GLY A 457 -11.71 -34.40 68.51
CA GLY A 457 -12.67 -35.49 68.59
C GLY A 457 -12.17 -36.71 69.36
N ALA A 458 -10.86 -36.82 69.60
CA ALA A 458 -10.26 -37.90 70.36
C ALA A 458 -10.51 -37.72 71.87
N LYS A 459 -11.67 -38.20 72.35
CA LYS A 459 -11.86 -38.48 73.78
C LYS A 459 -10.82 -39.52 74.20
N ALA A 460 -10.07 -39.21 75.26
CA ALA A 460 -9.05 -40.08 75.84
C ALA A 460 -9.66 -41.47 76.11
N GLY A 461 -9.41 -42.44 75.21
CA GLY A 461 -9.97 -43.77 75.38
C GLY A 461 -9.93 -44.74 74.18
N ARG A 462 -9.84 -44.32 72.91
CA ARG A 462 -9.81 -45.29 71.79
C ARG A 462 -8.84 -44.93 70.65
N LYS A 463 -7.95 -45.87 70.34
CA LYS A 463 -6.94 -45.87 69.27
C LYS A 463 -7.53 -46.17 67.88
N GLU A 464 -8.55 -45.44 67.43
CA GLU A 464 -9.12 -45.61 66.07
C GLU A 464 -8.96 -44.38 65.16
N SER A 465 -8.45 -43.25 65.67
CA SER A 465 -8.32 -42.01 64.89
C SER A 465 -7.25 -42.03 63.80
N ALA A 466 -6.16 -42.79 63.97
CA ALA A 466 -5.07 -42.82 62.98
C ALA A 466 -5.44 -43.60 61.69
N VAL A 467 -6.34 -44.59 61.79
CA VAL A 467 -6.74 -45.41 60.65
C VAL A 467 -7.68 -44.64 59.72
N LEU A 468 -8.61 -43.85 60.27
CA LEU A 468 -9.52 -43.02 59.47
C LEU A 468 -8.78 -41.92 58.69
N VAL A 469 -7.75 -41.31 59.30
CA VAL A 469 -6.93 -40.27 58.65
C VAL A 469 -6.12 -40.86 57.49
N ASN A 470 -5.51 -42.05 57.67
CA ASN A 470 -4.80 -42.74 56.59
C ASN A 470 -5.75 -43.18 55.46
N GLN A 471 -6.98 -43.61 55.78
CA GLN A 471 -7.97 -44.00 54.77
C GLN A 471 -8.52 -42.80 53.98
N LEU A 472 -8.69 -41.65 54.64
CA LEU A 472 -9.13 -40.42 53.97
C LEU A 472 -8.07 -39.88 53.00
N MET A 473 -6.78 -39.92 53.40
CA MET A 473 -5.68 -39.57 52.51
C MET A 473 -5.58 -40.51 51.31
N ALA A 474 -5.75 -41.82 51.52
CA ALA A 474 -5.75 -42.80 50.43
C ALA A 474 -6.90 -42.58 49.43
N PHE A 475 -8.09 -42.19 49.90
CA PHE A 475 -9.22 -41.86 49.03
C PHE A 475 -8.96 -40.59 48.20
N GLY A 476 -8.35 -39.56 48.81
CA GLY A 476 -7.95 -38.34 48.11
C GLY A 476 -6.95 -38.58 46.97
N ILE A 477 -6.00 -39.50 47.16
CA ILE A 477 -5.00 -39.88 46.14
C ILE A 477 -5.63 -40.63 44.96
N ILE A 478 -6.65 -41.47 45.20
CA ILE A 478 -7.28 -42.27 44.13
C ILE A 478 -8.27 -41.42 43.32
N ALA A 479 -9.04 -40.55 43.99
CA ALA A 479 -9.98 -39.65 43.33
C ALA A 479 -9.26 -38.66 42.41
N SER A 480 -8.08 -38.18 42.79
CA SER A 480 -7.30 -37.23 41.99
C SER A 480 -6.81 -37.82 40.68
N ARG A 481 -6.28 -39.04 40.73
CA ARG A 481 -5.77 -39.79 39.58
C ARG A 481 -6.88 -40.09 38.56
N CYS A 482 -8.09 -40.41 39.04
CA CYS A 482 -9.24 -40.65 38.17
C CYS A 482 -9.71 -39.37 37.47
N LEU A 483 -9.67 -38.22 38.16
CA LEU A 483 -10.08 -36.94 37.59
C LEU A 483 -9.06 -36.39 36.57
N ALA A 484 -7.77 -36.54 36.83
CA ALA A 484 -6.70 -36.20 35.89
C ALA A 484 -6.79 -37.03 34.59
N ALA A 485 -7.08 -38.33 34.71
CA ALA A 485 -7.32 -39.20 33.56
C ALA A 485 -8.57 -38.81 32.74
N LEU A 486 -9.62 -38.32 33.41
CA LEU A 486 -10.82 -37.81 32.74
C LEU A 486 -10.54 -36.51 31.96
N MET A 487 -9.67 -35.63 32.46
CA MET A 487 -9.32 -34.37 31.78
C MET A 487 -8.44 -34.57 30.53
N GLN A 488 -7.71 -35.68 30.44
CA GLN A 488 -6.83 -36.00 29.29
C GLN A 488 -7.57 -36.71 28.14
N ALA A 489 -8.82 -37.13 28.32
CA ALA A 489 -9.58 -37.82 27.28
C ALA A 489 -10.07 -36.86 26.18
N GLU A 490 -9.88 -37.23 24.91
CA GLU A 490 -10.29 -36.41 23.73
C GLU A 490 -11.77 -36.02 23.71
N VAL A 491 -12.64 -36.79 24.38
CA VAL A 491 -14.08 -36.50 24.51
C VAL A 491 -14.32 -35.18 25.26
N PHE A 492 -13.37 -34.75 26.10
CA PHE A 492 -13.47 -33.56 26.95
C PHE A 492 -13.33 -32.23 26.17
N ALA A 493 -12.60 -32.22 25.06
CA ALA A 493 -12.37 -31.02 24.26
C ALA A 493 -13.67 -30.44 23.64
N ARG A 494 -14.74 -31.24 23.55
CA ARG A 494 -16.03 -30.89 22.93
C ARG A 494 -17.12 -30.37 23.88
N GLN A 495 -16.91 -30.28 25.19
CA GLN A 495 -17.94 -29.82 26.15
C GLN A 495 -17.97 -28.29 26.38
N SER A 496 -19.07 -27.80 26.98
CA SER A 496 -19.34 -26.37 27.17
C SER A 496 -18.26 -25.66 28.00
N VAL A 497 -17.94 -24.41 27.61
CA VAL A 497 -16.87 -23.59 28.22
C VAL A 497 -17.03 -23.47 29.73
N TYR A 498 -18.27 -23.28 30.20
CA TYR A 498 -18.58 -23.19 31.63
C TYR A 498 -18.21 -24.47 32.41
N PHE A 499 -18.54 -25.64 31.87
CA PHE A 499 -18.23 -26.91 32.55
C PHE A 499 -16.71 -27.19 32.55
N ARG A 500 -16.01 -26.74 31.50
CA ARG A 500 -14.55 -26.81 31.38
C ARG A 500 -13.85 -25.88 32.37
N ASP A 501 -14.35 -24.67 32.55
CA ASP A 501 -13.80 -23.70 33.51
C ASP A 501 -14.03 -24.15 34.96
N VAL A 502 -15.20 -24.73 35.25
CA VAL A 502 -15.50 -25.30 36.57
C VAL A 502 -14.62 -26.54 36.82
N LEU A 503 -14.45 -27.44 35.85
CA LEU A 503 -13.59 -28.61 36.03
C LEU A 503 -12.09 -28.27 36.04
N HIS A 504 -11.63 -27.25 35.33
CA HIS A 504 -10.26 -26.73 35.49
C HIS A 504 -10.05 -26.13 36.88
N ALA A 505 -11.03 -25.38 37.40
CA ALA A 505 -10.99 -24.90 38.77
C ALA A 505 -10.93 -26.06 39.78
N TRP A 506 -11.61 -27.19 39.50
CA TRP A 506 -11.56 -28.40 40.33
C TRP A 506 -10.30 -29.25 40.11
N GLY A 507 -9.72 -29.27 38.91
CA GLY A 507 -8.43 -29.90 38.62
C GLY A 507 -7.30 -29.23 39.41
N ILE A 508 -7.32 -27.89 39.47
CA ILE A 508 -6.44 -27.09 40.35
C ILE A 508 -6.61 -27.47 41.82
N VAL A 509 -7.86 -27.77 42.26
CA VAL A 509 -8.16 -28.18 43.64
C VAL A 509 -7.60 -29.57 43.98
N ILE A 510 -7.44 -30.42 42.98
CA ILE A 510 -7.11 -31.83 43.11
C ILE A 510 -5.60 -32.09 42.94
N ASP A 511 -4.94 -31.41 42.02
CA ASP A 511 -3.49 -31.53 41.80
C ASP A 511 -2.69 -31.04 43.03
N ALA A 512 -3.11 -29.95 43.65
CA ALA A 512 -2.47 -29.43 44.87
C ALA A 512 -2.74 -30.27 46.14
N GLY A 513 -3.78 -31.13 46.16
CA GLY A 513 -4.02 -32.08 47.26
C GLY A 513 -3.06 -33.28 47.26
N THR A 514 -2.37 -33.55 46.14
CA THR A 514 -1.45 -34.69 46.01
C THR A 514 0.02 -34.33 46.19
N GLY A 515 0.35 -33.04 46.34
CA GLY A 515 1.74 -32.57 46.40
C GLY A 515 2.53 -32.76 45.09
N GLN A 516 1.91 -33.26 44.02
CA GLN A 516 2.50 -33.29 42.69
C GLN A 516 1.93 -32.13 41.88
N ALA A 517 2.79 -31.14 41.61
CA ALA A 517 2.45 -29.97 40.80
C ALA A 517 2.24 -30.38 39.33
N ALA A 518 1.01 -30.78 38.99
CA ALA A 518 0.54 -30.77 37.61
C ALA A 518 -0.19 -29.45 37.38
N SER A 519 0.30 -28.63 36.44
CA SER A 519 -0.18 -27.30 36.03
C SER A 519 0.04 -26.13 37.03
N GLY A 520 1.30 -25.72 37.20
CA GLY A 520 1.74 -24.52 37.94
C GLY A 520 1.33 -23.16 37.34
N THR A 521 0.42 -23.15 36.35
CA THR A 521 -0.07 -21.96 35.65
C THR A 521 -0.73 -20.87 36.52
N PRO A 522 -1.51 -21.14 37.59
CA PRO A 522 -2.15 -20.06 38.35
C PRO A 522 -1.17 -19.34 39.29
N VAL A 523 -0.21 -20.06 39.88
CA VAL A 523 0.66 -19.54 40.95
C VAL A 523 1.67 -18.53 40.39
N ARG A 524 2.21 -18.76 39.19
CA ARG A 524 3.16 -17.81 38.55
C ARG A 524 2.46 -16.57 38.02
N CYS A 525 1.27 -16.72 37.43
CA CYS A 525 0.41 -15.58 37.13
C CYS A 525 0.13 -14.78 38.41
N PHE A 526 -0.20 -15.45 39.53
CA PHE A 526 -0.49 -14.81 40.82
C PHE A 526 0.71 -14.08 41.40
N ALA A 527 1.87 -14.72 41.44
CA ALA A 527 3.11 -14.12 41.92
C ALA A 527 3.53 -12.90 41.08
N LYS A 528 3.37 -12.98 39.75
CA LYS A 528 3.63 -11.83 38.86
C LYS A 528 2.63 -10.69 39.09
N ALA A 529 1.34 -11.00 39.22
CA ALA A 529 0.31 -10.02 39.55
C ALA A 529 0.55 -9.34 40.90
N MET A 530 1.03 -10.09 41.91
CA MET A 530 1.43 -9.53 43.20
C MET A 530 2.59 -8.54 43.12
N TYR A 531 3.52 -8.73 42.18
CA TYR A 531 4.72 -7.93 42.07
C TYR A 531 4.55 -6.69 41.18
N GLU A 532 3.72 -6.77 40.13
CA GLU A 532 3.56 -5.70 39.14
C GLU A 532 2.38 -4.75 39.43
N ASP A 533 1.33 -5.17 40.15
CA ASP A 533 0.09 -4.40 40.26
C ASP A 533 -0.17 -3.90 41.69
N HIS A 534 0.19 -2.63 41.97
CA HIS A 534 -0.04 -1.94 43.24
C HIS A 534 -1.53 -1.82 43.64
N SER A 535 -2.47 -2.12 42.74
CA SER A 535 -3.90 -2.10 43.06
C SER A 535 -4.35 -3.33 43.89
N LEU A 536 -3.59 -4.43 43.87
CA LEU A 536 -3.92 -5.65 44.60
C LEU A 536 -3.57 -5.58 46.10
N THR A 537 -2.80 -4.60 46.55
CA THR A 537 -2.46 -4.40 47.98
C THR A 537 -3.71 -4.17 48.86
N GLU A 538 -4.76 -3.54 48.33
CA GLU A 538 -6.04 -3.40 49.05
C GLU A 538 -6.78 -4.75 49.17
N PHE A 539 -6.72 -5.57 48.12
CA PHE A 539 -7.30 -6.92 48.13
C PHE A 539 -6.59 -7.84 49.14
N PHE A 540 -5.27 -7.72 49.28
CA PHE A 540 -4.50 -8.46 50.28
C PHE A 540 -4.71 -7.95 51.71
N SER A 541 -4.99 -6.66 51.90
CA SER A 541 -5.39 -6.13 53.20
C SER A 541 -6.69 -6.83 53.68
N PHE A 542 -7.64 -7.01 52.76
CA PHE A 542 -8.89 -7.73 53.02
C PHE A 542 -8.67 -9.22 53.31
N PHE A 543 -7.74 -9.89 52.60
CA PHE A 543 -7.45 -11.31 52.79
C PHE A 543 -6.52 -11.62 53.99
N ALA A 544 -5.60 -10.72 54.33
CA ALA A 544 -4.83 -10.80 55.57
C ALA A 544 -5.78 -10.71 56.77
N LEU A 545 -6.75 -9.79 56.74
CA LEU A 545 -7.86 -9.72 57.70
C LEU A 545 -8.71 -11.01 57.72
N ALA A 546 -8.91 -11.67 56.57
CA ALA A 546 -9.64 -12.94 56.51
C ALA A 546 -8.87 -14.15 57.06
N ASN A 547 -7.54 -14.09 57.18
CA ASN A 547 -6.70 -15.11 57.80
C ASN A 547 -6.39 -14.85 59.29
N VAL A 548 -6.68 -13.65 59.81
CA VAL A 548 -6.63 -13.33 61.25
C VAL A 548 -7.46 -14.32 62.09
N PRO A 549 -8.68 -14.76 61.68
CA PRO A 549 -9.43 -15.79 62.38
C PRO A 549 -8.71 -17.14 62.48
N ALA A 550 -7.91 -17.53 61.47
CA ALA A 550 -7.15 -18.76 61.47
C ALA A 550 -5.98 -18.70 62.47
N LEU A 551 -5.23 -17.60 62.47
CA LEU A 551 -4.18 -17.34 63.46
C LEU A 551 -4.75 -17.19 64.87
N LEU A 552 -5.93 -16.57 65.02
CA LEU A 552 -6.65 -16.52 66.29
C LEU A 552 -7.11 -17.91 66.74
N LEU A 553 -7.55 -18.77 65.83
CA LEU A 553 -7.85 -20.17 66.12
C LEU A 553 -6.61 -20.92 66.61
N VAL A 554 -5.45 -20.78 65.95
CA VAL A 554 -4.17 -21.35 66.39
C VAL A 554 -3.82 -20.87 67.82
N CYS A 555 -3.97 -19.57 68.09
CA CYS A 555 -3.76 -19.00 69.43
C CYS A 555 -4.76 -19.54 70.47
N VAL A 556 -6.05 -19.64 70.13
CA VAL A 556 -7.08 -20.20 71.02
C VAL A 556 -6.79 -21.68 71.32
N PHE A 557 -6.33 -22.45 70.32
CA PHE A 557 -5.89 -23.83 70.48
C PHE A 557 -4.63 -23.96 71.35
N GLY A 558 -3.64 -23.09 71.14
CA GLY A 558 -2.42 -23.03 71.97
C GLY A 558 -2.72 -22.70 73.42
N CYS A 559 -3.67 -21.80 73.67
CA CYS A 559 -4.14 -21.46 75.02
C CYS A 559 -4.94 -22.59 75.67
N ALA A 560 -5.76 -23.34 74.92
CA ALA A 560 -6.64 -24.36 75.47
C ALA A 560 -5.97 -25.71 75.75
N LYS A 561 -4.93 -26.09 74.98
CA LYS A 561 -4.34 -27.45 75.03
C LYS A 561 -2.82 -27.49 75.22
N GLY A 562 -2.16 -26.34 75.31
CA GLY A 562 -0.73 -26.19 75.58
C GLY A 562 0.07 -25.72 74.35
N PHE A 563 0.95 -24.75 74.59
CA PHE A 563 1.75 -24.01 73.60
C PHE A 563 2.47 -24.90 72.58
N TRP A 564 3.07 -25.99 73.04
CA TRP A 564 3.85 -26.92 72.22
C TRP A 564 3.02 -27.70 71.18
N LEU A 565 1.73 -27.95 71.46
CA LEU A 565 0.87 -28.66 70.50
C LEU A 565 0.42 -27.73 69.36
N SER A 566 0.31 -26.41 69.62
CA SER A 566 -0.06 -25.44 68.59
C SER A 566 1.07 -25.13 67.61
N ILE A 567 2.33 -25.17 68.07
CA ILE A 567 3.52 -24.93 67.22
C ILE A 567 3.80 -26.10 66.26
N ILE A 568 3.40 -27.32 66.63
CA ILE A 568 3.63 -28.51 65.78
C ILE A 568 2.56 -28.61 64.67
N VAL A 569 1.39 -27.97 64.85
CA VAL A 569 0.23 -28.14 63.97
C VAL A 569 -0.06 -26.88 63.14
N GLY A 570 0.17 -25.67 63.66
CA GLY A 570 -0.03 -24.40 62.94
C GLY A 570 1.19 -24.02 62.12
#